data_AF-A0A182EU22-F1
#
_entry.id   AF-A0A182EU22-F1
#
_cell.length_a   1.000
_cell.length_b   1.000
_cell.length_c   1.000
_cell.angle_alpha   90.00
_cell.angle_beta   90.00
_cell.angle_gamma   90.00
#
_symmetry.space_group_name_H-M   'P 1'
#
loop_
_entity.id
_entity.type
_entity.pdbx_description
1 polymer ?
#
loop_
_entity_poly.entity_id
_entity_poly.type
_entity_poly.pdbx_seq_one_letter_code
_entity_poly.pdbx_strand_id
1 'polypeptide(L)'
;MFGMLMAVGVILHLIVNVISTSIFLLASSRNYPGGEALTSLQYSRHFDRNKPVSVYIDNYAAQTGVNRFLQWYDAWEYNKTENLEPSQLARFDFLLIGSYTESDIVNFTAANFFSSHQMSYDVE
;
A
#
# COMPACT_ATOMS: atom_id res chain seq x y z
N MET A 1 -33.72 -36.97 -17.77
CA MET A 1 -32.55 -36.41 -18.49
C MET A 1 -32.43 -34.89 -18.32
N PHE A 2 -33.47 -34.12 -18.67
CA PHE A 2 -33.43 -32.64 -18.63
C PHE A 2 -33.05 -32.05 -17.25
N GLY A 3 -33.69 -32.50 -16.17
CA GLY A 3 -33.38 -32.01 -14.82
C GLY A 3 -31.93 -32.26 -14.39
N MET A 4 -31.33 -33.38 -14.79
CA MET A 4 -29.93 -33.71 -14.51
C MET A 4 -28.97 -32.79 -15.27
N LEU A 5 -29.27 -32.50 -16.55
CA LEU A 5 -28.50 -31.55 -17.34
C LEU A 5 -28.56 -30.13 -16.76
N MET A 6 -29.75 -29.69 -16.31
CA MET A 6 -29.92 -28.41 -15.64
C MET A 6 -29.13 -28.34 -14.33
N ALA A 7 -29.17 -29.41 -13.52
CA ALA A 7 -28.42 -29.47 -12.26
C ALA A 7 -26.90 -29.38 -12.50
N VAL A 8 -26.36 -30.12 -13.49
CA VAL A 8 -24.95 -30.02 -13.89
C VAL A 8 -24.61 -28.62 -14.38
N GLY A 9 -25.48 -28.00 -15.19
CA GLY A 9 -25.30 -26.63 -15.66
C GLY A 9 -25.22 -25.61 -14.52
N VAL A 10 -26.09 -25.72 -13.51
CA VAL A 10 -26.07 -24.86 -12.32
C VAL A 10 -24.78 -25.06 -11.52
N ILE A 11 -24.36 -26.31 -11.29
CA ILE A 11 -23.12 -26.62 -10.56
C ILE A 11 -21.91 -26.01 -11.27
N LEU A 12 -21.79 -26.22 -12.59
CA LEU A 12 -20.69 -25.65 -13.38
C LEU A 12 -20.70 -24.11 -13.33
N HIS A 13 -21.87 -23.48 -13.43
CA HIS A 13 -21.99 -22.03 -13.34
C HIS A 13 -21.55 -21.49 -11.98
N LEU A 14 -21.91 -22.17 -10.88
CA LEU A 14 -21.46 -21.80 -9.54
C LEU A 14 -19.94 -21.93 -9.39
N ILE A 15 -19.35 -23.01 -9.90
CA ILE A 15 -17.89 -23.21 -9.90
C ILE A 15 -17.19 -22.08 -10.64
N VAL A 16 -17.66 -21.73 -11.85
CA VAL A 16 -17.09 -20.63 -12.63
C VAL A 16 -17.21 -19.30 -11.89
N ASN A 17 -18.35 -19.00 -11.28
CA ASN A 17 -18.51 -17.77 -10.48
C ASN A 17 -17.53 -17.70 -9.32
N VAL A 18 -17.33 -18.80 -8.59
CA VAL A 18 -16.36 -18.84 -7.48
C VAL A 18 -14.94 -18.59 -7.98
N ILE A 19 -14.54 -19.23 -9.08
CA ILE A 19 -13.22 -19.02 -9.69
C ILE A 19 -13.05 -17.57 -10.14
N SER A 20 -14.00 -17.03 -10.92
CA SER A 20 -13.94 -15.65 -11.41
C SER A 20 -13.92 -14.64 -10.27
N THR A 21 -14.75 -14.83 -9.24
CA THR A 21 -14.78 -13.96 -8.06
C THR A 21 -13.46 -14.02 -7.30
N SER A 22 -12.86 -15.20 -7.17
CA SER A 22 -11.55 -15.35 -6.51
C SER A 22 -10.44 -14.65 -7.27
N ILE A 23 -10.45 -14.72 -8.61
CA ILE A 23 -9.50 -14.00 -9.47
C ILE A 23 -9.66 -12.48 -9.31
N PHE A 24 -10.90 -11.97 -9.37
CA PHE A 24 -11.14 -10.53 -9.21
C PHE A 24 -10.84 -10.05 -7.80
N LEU A 25 -11.09 -10.87 -6.78
CA LEU A 25 -10.70 -10.57 -5.41
C LEU A 25 -9.17 -10.44 -5.27
N LEU A 26 -8.42 -11.38 -5.84
CA LEU A 26 -6.96 -11.34 -5.82
C LEU A 26 -6.44 -10.10 -6.55
N ALA A 27 -6.96 -9.82 -7.76
CA ALA A 27 -6.59 -8.64 -8.51
C ALA A 27 -6.90 -7.35 -7.74
N SER A 28 -8.09 -7.26 -7.12
CA SER A 28 -8.48 -6.09 -6.33
C SER A 28 -7.62 -5.92 -5.07
N SER A 29 -7.12 -7.00 -4.48
CA SER A 29 -6.26 -6.93 -3.29
C SER A 29 -4.90 -6.28 -3.56
N ARG A 30 -4.42 -6.35 -4.82
CA ARG A 30 -3.15 -5.75 -5.25
C ARG A 30 -3.25 -4.26 -5.62
N ASN A 31 -4.46 -3.69 -5.72
CA ASN A 31 -4.65 -2.28 -6.08
C ASN A 31 -4.45 -1.29 -4.90
N TYR A 32 -3.80 -1.72 -3.81
CA TYR A 32 -3.58 -0.91 -2.61
C TYR A 32 -2.09 -0.83 -2.21
N PRO A 33 -1.19 -0.38 -3.12
CA PRO A 33 0.25 -0.34 -2.86
C PRO A 33 0.65 0.53 -1.68
N GLY A 34 -0.07 1.63 -1.39
CA GLY A 34 0.19 2.44 -0.20
C GLY A 34 -0.04 1.67 1.11
N GLY A 35 -1.13 0.90 1.18
CA GLY A 35 -1.42 0.04 2.32
C GLY A 35 -0.36 -1.06 2.51
N GLU A 36 0.10 -1.65 1.41
CA GLU A 36 1.21 -2.62 1.40
C GLU A 36 2.52 -1.99 1.88
N ALA A 37 2.88 -0.80 1.38
CA ALA A 37 4.07 -0.07 1.79
C ALA A 37 4.12 0.19 3.31
N LEU A 38 3.01 0.68 3.89
CA LEU A 38 2.92 0.93 5.32
C LEU A 38 3.01 -0.37 6.15
N THR A 39 2.33 -1.42 5.70
CA THR A 39 2.36 -2.75 6.34
C THR A 39 3.79 -3.31 6.36
N SER A 40 4.48 -3.25 5.21
CA SER A 40 5.87 -3.72 5.06
C SER A 40 6.85 -2.90 5.91
N LEU A 41 6.69 -1.58 5.97
CA LEU A 41 7.48 -0.72 6.84
C LEU A 41 7.31 -1.10 8.32
N GLN A 42 6.07 -1.22 8.79
CA GLN A 42 5.81 -1.54 10.19
C GLN A 42 6.27 -2.94 10.57
N TYR A 43 6.12 -3.91 9.65
CA TYR A 43 6.61 -5.27 9.86
C TYR A 43 8.15 -5.29 9.95
N SER A 44 8.85 -4.62 9.04
CA SER A 44 10.32 -4.55 9.05
C SER A 44 10.88 -3.81 10.27
N ARG A 45 10.13 -2.86 10.84
CA ARG A 45 10.52 -2.04 11.99
C ARG A 45 9.79 -2.39 13.29
N HIS A 46 9.28 -3.61 13.42
CA HIS A 46 8.50 -4.02 14.59
C HIS A 46 9.26 -3.92 15.93
N PHE A 47 10.60 -3.98 15.92
CA PHE A 47 11.42 -3.76 17.13
C PHE A 47 11.35 -2.32 17.65
N ASP A 48 11.03 -1.35 16.78
CA ASP A 48 10.90 0.07 17.11
C ASP A 48 9.46 0.49 17.41
N ARG A 49 8.54 -0.48 17.58
CA ARG A 49 7.09 -0.24 17.81
C ARG A 49 6.77 0.71 18.98
N ASN A 50 7.64 0.78 19.98
CA ASN A 50 7.45 1.60 21.19
C ASN A 50 8.32 2.87 21.19
N LYS A 51 9.09 3.11 20.12
CA LYS A 51 9.92 4.30 19.99
C LYS A 51 9.13 5.38 19.25
N PRO A 52 9.41 6.67 19.52
CA PRO A 52 8.86 7.74 18.71
C PRO A 52 9.49 7.65 17.31
N VAL A 53 8.70 7.26 16.33
CA VAL A 53 9.07 7.18 14.90
C VAL A 53 8.05 7.99 14.12
N SER A 54 8.51 8.76 13.15
CA SER A 54 7.67 9.65 12.35
C SER A 54 7.64 9.18 10.89
N VAL A 55 6.44 9.02 10.35
CA VAL A 55 6.18 8.52 9.00
C VAL A 55 5.36 9.55 8.25
N TYR A 56 5.92 10.08 7.17
CA TYR A 56 5.16 10.88 6.22
C TYR A 56 4.40 9.97 5.26
N ILE A 57 3.14 10.31 5.01
CA ILE A 57 2.26 9.64 4.06
C ILE A 57 1.91 10.65 2.99
N ASP A 58 2.28 10.39 1.75
CA ASP A 58 1.89 11.27 0.65
C ASP A 58 0.44 11.04 0.19
N ASN A 59 0.00 11.82 -0.80
CA ASN A 59 -1.36 11.70 -1.32
C ASN A 59 -1.61 10.36 -2.03
N TYR A 60 -0.65 9.87 -2.80
CA TYR A 60 -0.79 8.61 -3.52
C TYR A 60 -0.96 7.44 -2.54
N ALA A 61 -0.11 7.34 -1.53
CA ALA A 61 -0.15 6.29 -0.51
C ALA A 61 -1.48 6.31 0.27
N ALA A 62 -1.97 7.50 0.63
CA ALA A 62 -3.28 7.65 1.27
C ALA A 62 -4.43 7.19 0.36
N GLN A 63 -4.39 7.53 -0.93
CA GLN A 63 -5.42 7.12 -1.90
C GLN A 63 -5.35 5.63 -2.25
N THR A 64 -4.19 5.00 -2.06
CA THR A 64 -3.94 3.58 -2.36
C THR A 64 -3.85 2.72 -1.10
N GLY A 65 -4.58 3.06 -0.04
CA GLY A 65 -4.90 2.14 1.04
C GLY A 65 -4.30 2.47 2.41
N VAL A 66 -3.41 3.47 2.53
CA VAL A 66 -3.00 3.95 3.85
C VAL A 66 -4.18 4.58 4.58
N ASN A 67 -4.52 4.02 5.73
CA ASN A 67 -5.61 4.52 6.57
C ASN A 67 -5.29 4.28 8.06
N ARG A 68 -6.13 4.85 8.95
CA ARG A 68 -5.91 4.80 10.40
C ARG A 68 -5.95 3.38 10.98
N PHE A 69 -6.69 2.44 10.40
CA PHE A 69 -6.73 1.06 10.88
C PHE A 69 -5.45 0.28 10.59
N LEU A 70 -4.62 0.76 9.67
CA LEU A 70 -3.31 0.16 9.37
C LEU A 70 -2.17 0.74 10.22
N GLN A 71 -2.46 1.68 11.13
CA GLN A 71 -1.46 2.25 12.04
C GLN A 71 -1.33 1.35 13.27
N TRP A 72 -0.36 0.44 13.24
CA TRP A 72 -0.22 -0.62 14.25
C TRP A 72 0.44 -0.15 15.54
N TYR A 73 1.19 0.95 15.50
CA TYR A 73 2.07 1.37 16.59
C TYR A 73 1.68 2.75 17.11
N ASP A 74 1.08 2.79 18.30
CA ASP A 74 0.59 4.04 18.93
C ASP A 74 1.70 5.06 19.22
N ALA A 75 2.95 4.60 19.38
CA ALA A 75 4.09 5.48 19.61
C ALA A 75 4.57 6.21 18.34
N TRP A 76 4.08 5.82 17.17
CA TRP A 76 4.49 6.41 15.89
C TRP A 76 3.62 7.60 15.51
N GLU A 77 4.22 8.62 14.91
CA GLU A 77 3.53 9.74 14.27
C GLU A 77 3.28 9.42 12.79
N TYR A 78 2.02 9.23 12.40
CA TYR A 78 1.64 9.09 10.99
C TYR A 78 1.09 10.41 10.47
N ASN A 79 1.86 11.09 9.62
CA ASN A 79 1.55 12.46 9.19
C ASN A 79 1.18 12.52 7.70
N LYS A 80 0.01 13.10 7.41
CA LYS A 80 -0.54 13.28 6.05
C LYS A 80 -0.69 14.76 5.66
N THR A 81 0.10 15.65 6.26
CA THR A 81 0.09 17.08 5.90
C THR A 81 0.48 17.24 4.43
N GLU A 82 -0.39 17.84 3.63
CA GLU A 82 -0.14 18.03 2.19
C GLU A 82 0.72 19.26 1.91
N ASN A 83 1.29 19.32 0.71
CA ASN A 83 2.05 20.46 0.19
C ASN A 83 3.27 20.82 1.04
N LEU A 84 3.94 19.81 1.60
CA LEU A 84 5.24 19.99 2.25
C LEU A 84 6.35 20.05 1.20
N GLU A 85 7.26 21.01 1.37
CA GLU A 85 8.47 21.11 0.58
C GLU A 85 9.44 19.95 0.92
N PRO A 86 10.30 19.50 -0.01
CA PRO A 86 11.25 18.42 0.24
C PRO A 86 12.14 18.64 1.48
N SER A 87 12.50 19.90 1.76
CA SER A 87 13.28 20.26 2.96
C SER A 87 12.51 20.03 4.27
N GLN A 88 11.18 20.15 4.25
CA GLN A 88 10.31 19.88 5.41
C GLN A 88 10.12 18.38 5.63
N LEU A 89 10.24 17.58 4.56
CA LEU A 89 10.14 16.12 4.64
C LEU A 89 11.37 15.49 5.31
N ALA A 90 12.51 16.19 5.36
CA ALA A 90 13.73 15.71 6.02
C ALA A 90 13.58 15.46 7.54
N ARG A 91 12.51 15.96 8.19
CA ARG A 91 12.26 15.70 9.62
C ARG A 91 11.75 14.31 9.92
N PHE A 92 11.17 13.64 8.93
CA PHE A 92 10.51 12.35 9.12
C PHE A 92 11.56 11.24 9.09
N ASP A 93 11.30 10.15 9.80
CA ASP A 93 12.18 8.98 9.79
C ASP A 93 11.94 8.12 8.53
N PHE A 94 10.69 8.08 8.07
CA PHE A 94 10.28 7.36 6.87
C PHE A 94 9.32 8.18 6.01
N LEU A 95 9.43 8.01 4.69
CA LEU A 95 8.53 8.61 3.71
C LEU A 95 7.84 7.50 2.91
N LEU A 96 6.51 7.54 2.85
CA LEU A 96 5.72 6.76 1.89
C LEU A 96 5.38 7.68 0.71
N ILE A 97 6.10 7.48 -0.41
CA ILE A 97 6.00 8.31 -1.61
C ILE A 97 5.55 7.44 -2.78
N GLY A 98 4.57 7.92 -3.54
CA GLY A 98 4.12 7.33 -4.80
C GLY A 98 3.64 8.40 -5.78
N SER A 99 3.28 8.00 -7.00
CA SER A 99 2.82 8.94 -8.02
C SER A 99 1.91 8.29 -9.05
N TYR A 100 0.96 9.06 -9.57
CA TYR A 100 0.16 8.69 -10.73
C TYR A 100 0.77 9.18 -12.05
N THR A 101 1.65 10.17 -12.00
CA THR A 101 2.17 10.88 -13.17
C THR A 101 3.64 10.59 -13.44
N GLU A 102 4.39 10.25 -12.39
CA GLU A 102 5.80 9.91 -12.50
C GLU A 102 5.93 8.41 -12.78
N SER A 103 6.40 8.08 -13.99
CA SER A 103 6.59 6.69 -14.40
C SER A 103 7.80 6.04 -13.74
N ASP A 104 8.78 6.83 -13.31
CA ASP A 104 10.00 6.35 -12.67
C ASP A 104 10.15 6.97 -11.28
N ILE A 105 9.28 6.53 -10.38
CA ILE A 105 9.22 7.05 -9.02
C ILE A 105 10.51 6.75 -8.23
N VAL A 106 11.20 5.66 -8.56
CA VAL A 106 12.45 5.26 -7.90
C VAL A 106 13.56 6.27 -8.21
N ASN A 107 13.76 6.64 -9.48
CA ASN A 107 14.75 7.65 -9.83
C ASN A 107 14.34 9.05 -9.37
N PHE A 108 13.04 9.39 -9.45
CA PHE A 108 12.54 10.65 -8.92
C PHE A 108 12.83 10.80 -7.42
N THR A 109 12.51 9.77 -6.62
CA THR A 109 12.73 9.80 -5.17
C THR A 109 14.20 9.81 -4.82
N ALA A 110 15.04 9.04 -5.54
CA ALA A 110 16.48 9.10 -5.38
C ALA A 110 17.02 10.52 -5.66
N ALA A 111 16.62 11.16 -6.75
CA ALA A 111 17.11 12.49 -7.09
C ALA A 111 16.67 13.58 -6.10
N ASN A 112 15.46 13.50 -5.56
CA ASN A 112 14.90 14.54 -4.69
C ASN A 112 15.20 14.33 -3.19
N PHE A 113 15.42 13.08 -2.76
CA PHE A 113 15.54 12.76 -1.33
C PHE A 113 16.89 12.15 -0.93
N PHE A 114 17.84 11.89 -1.85
CA PHE A 114 19.12 11.23 -1.52
C PHE A 114 19.93 11.89 -0.39
N SER A 115 19.74 13.19 -0.17
CA SER A 115 20.45 13.94 0.86
C SER A 115 19.96 13.64 2.28
N SER A 116 18.75 13.11 2.42
CA SER A 116 18.08 12.86 3.71
C SER A 116 17.63 11.42 3.90
N HIS A 117 17.24 10.74 2.82
CA HIS A 117 16.63 9.41 2.84
C HIS A 117 17.25 8.50 1.78
N GLN A 118 17.14 7.19 2.03
CA GLN A 118 17.49 6.15 1.07
C GLN A 118 16.25 5.28 0.80
N MET A 119 16.18 4.70 -0.41
CA MET A 119 15.10 3.78 -0.75
C MET A 119 15.26 2.47 0.04
N SER A 120 14.21 2.08 0.76
CA SER A 120 14.20 0.86 1.58
C SER A 120 13.34 -0.27 1.01
N TYR A 121 12.26 0.07 0.31
CA TYR A 121 11.29 -0.87 -0.24
C TYR A 121 10.55 -0.24 -1.40
N ASP A 122 10.36 -1.00 -2.47
CA ASP A 122 9.61 -0.61 -3.66
C ASP A 122 8.36 -1.48 -3.77
N VAL A 123 7.23 -0.88 -4.13
CA VAL A 123 5.94 -1.56 -4.25
C VAL A 123 5.48 -1.48 -5.69
N GLU A 124 5.39 -2.65 -6.32
CA GLU A 124 4.91 -2.81 -7.71
C GLU A 124 3.40 -2.64 -7.85
#